data_AF-A0A5J4V8T5-F1
#
_entry.id   AF-A0A5J4V8T5-F1
#
_cell.length_a   1.000
_cell.length_b   1.000
_cell.length_c   1.000
_cell.angle_alpha   90.00
_cell.angle_beta   90.00
_cell.angle_gamma   90.00
#
_symmetry.space_group_name_H-M   'P 1'
#
loop_
_entity.id
_entity.type
_entity.pdbx_description
1 polymer ?
#
loop_
_entity_poly.entity_id
_entity_poly.type
_entity_poly.pdbx_seq_one_letter_code
_entity_poly.pdbx_strand_id
1 'polypeptide(L)'
;MESNQEVQISANLIISFADSYEQNKQRIEKEQSESESNSIPIFTQVTSSLQSLIVQIQNNNTSKSVIQIPKLLQSLSALATFRIDTHLKQEIDLQRIEVRHWSRQCLYIIQYYGDEQVQSELVRQGYGIVMSFSYCTAGGVGEEQDLGIQNGLYRISDFLRELHEGRDDDWYPSFQPLPLLVPVSLEQIEDEGANEELDAQLNNKGDDGDIIYWANESKAATLNHFIHIN
;
A
#
# COMPACT_ATOMS: atom_id res chain seq x y z
N MET A 1 15.47 16.65 16.33
CA MET A 1 15.65 17.61 15.21
C MET A 1 16.15 16.89 13.96
N GLU A 2 17.07 15.93 14.09
CA GLU A 2 17.59 15.12 12.98
C GLU A 2 16.53 14.24 12.30
N SER A 3 15.68 13.52 13.05
CA SER A 3 14.66 12.62 12.45
C SER A 3 13.68 13.32 11.48
N ASN A 4 13.15 14.51 11.82
CA ASN A 4 12.24 15.23 10.93
C ASN A 4 12.93 15.68 9.62
N GLN A 5 14.23 15.99 9.68
CA GLN A 5 15.01 16.35 8.50
C GLN A 5 15.23 15.13 7.61
N GLU A 6 15.52 13.96 8.19
CA GLU A 6 15.68 12.69 7.48
C GLU A 6 14.37 12.22 6.81
N VAL A 7 13.24 12.37 7.51
CA VAL A 7 11.90 12.14 6.95
C VAL A 7 11.67 13.05 5.73
N GLN A 8 11.99 14.34 5.84
CA GLN A 8 11.79 15.28 4.74
C GLN A 8 12.68 14.96 3.53
N ILE A 9 13.94 14.57 3.76
CA ILE A 9 14.87 14.17 2.68
C ILE A 9 14.31 12.95 1.93
N SER A 10 13.91 11.91 2.66
CA SER A 10 13.35 10.69 2.07
C SER A 10 12.05 10.99 1.31
N ALA A 11 11.15 11.78 1.91
CA ALA A 11 9.90 12.18 1.29
C ALA A 11 10.10 12.97 0.00
N ASN A 12 11.01 13.94 -0.01
CA ASN A 12 11.31 14.75 -1.20
C ASN A 12 11.81 13.89 -2.37
N LEU A 13 12.65 12.89 -2.08
CA LEU A 13 13.16 11.98 -3.10
C LEU A 13 12.03 11.11 -3.68
N ILE A 14 11.19 10.54 -2.81
CA ILE A 14 10.01 9.74 -3.21
C ILE A 14 9.06 10.57 -4.09
N ILE A 15 8.71 11.79 -3.66
CA ILE A 15 7.80 12.68 -4.39
C ILE A 15 8.41 13.06 -5.75
N SER A 16 9.67 13.47 -5.77
CA SER A 16 10.35 13.84 -7.03
C SER A 16 10.40 12.68 -8.00
N PHE A 17 10.61 11.47 -7.50
CA PHE A 17 10.60 10.27 -8.32
C PHE A 17 9.21 10.03 -8.90
N ALA A 18 8.16 9.99 -8.06
CA ALA A 18 6.78 9.79 -8.49
C ALA A 18 6.33 10.85 -9.52
N ASP A 19 6.55 12.14 -9.24
CA ASP A 19 6.23 13.26 -10.15
C ASP A 19 6.95 13.08 -11.50
N SER A 20 8.21 12.62 -11.51
CA SER A 20 8.95 12.38 -12.76
C SER A 20 8.32 11.28 -13.62
N TYR A 21 7.70 10.26 -13.02
CA TYR A 21 6.97 9.23 -13.77
C TYR A 21 5.64 9.70 -14.30
N GLU A 22 4.87 10.45 -13.51
CA GLU A 22 3.60 11.01 -13.98
C GLU A 22 3.81 11.92 -15.20
N GLN A 23 4.87 12.74 -15.16
CA GLN A 23 5.28 13.59 -16.28
C GLN A 23 5.76 12.79 -17.49
N ASN A 24 6.48 11.68 -17.27
CA ASN A 24 6.93 10.80 -18.36
C ASN A 24 5.78 9.97 -18.97
N LYS A 25 4.76 9.61 -18.19
CA LYS A 25 3.51 8.99 -18.68
C LYS A 25 2.77 9.90 -19.67
N GLN A 26 2.84 11.22 -19.46
CA GLN A 26 2.26 12.21 -20.36
C GLN A 26 3.11 12.47 -21.62
N ARG A 27 4.41 12.13 -21.60
CA ARG A 27 5.32 12.52 -22.68
C ARG A 27 5.58 11.48 -23.75
N ILE A 28 5.43 10.17 -23.53
CA ILE A 28 5.85 9.18 -24.55
C ILE A 28 5.01 7.88 -24.59
N GLU A 29 4.28 7.70 -25.71
CA GLU A 29 3.96 6.42 -26.40
C GLU A 29 5.00 6.06 -27.51
N LYS A 30 6.07 6.85 -27.68
CA LYS A 30 7.09 6.68 -28.72
C LYS A 30 8.52 6.94 -28.22
N GLU A 31 9.24 5.89 -27.85
CA GLU A 31 10.68 5.80 -27.48
C GLU A 31 10.92 5.28 -26.06
N GLN A 32 10.88 3.95 -25.90
CA GLN A 32 11.40 3.25 -24.72
C GLN A 32 12.42 2.20 -25.18
N SER A 33 13.71 2.55 -25.10
CA SER A 33 14.79 1.57 -25.05
C SER A 33 16.13 2.14 -24.55
N GLU A 34 16.41 3.43 -24.74
CA GLU A 34 17.71 4.03 -24.36
C GLU A 34 17.74 4.74 -22.98
N SER A 35 16.59 5.10 -22.39
CA SER A 35 16.54 5.76 -21.07
C SER A 35 16.64 4.81 -19.86
N GLU A 36 16.61 3.50 -20.10
CA GLU A 36 16.29 2.50 -19.07
C GLU A 36 17.51 2.02 -18.27
N SER A 37 18.71 1.99 -18.88
CA SER A 37 19.95 1.62 -18.17
C SER A 37 20.44 2.68 -17.18
N ASN A 38 20.06 3.95 -17.37
CA ASN A 38 20.33 5.03 -16.41
C ASN A 38 19.33 5.08 -15.24
N SER A 39 18.32 4.19 -15.23
CA SER A 39 17.26 4.19 -14.22
C SER A 39 17.59 3.33 -12.99
N ILE A 40 18.50 2.36 -13.11
CA ILE A 40 18.90 1.44 -12.03
C ILE A 40 19.38 2.20 -10.77
N PRO A 41 20.28 3.20 -10.87
CA PRO A 41 20.70 3.96 -9.70
C PRO A 41 19.58 4.77 -9.06
N ILE A 42 18.54 5.12 -9.82
CA ILE A 42 17.41 5.92 -9.35
C ILE A 42 16.43 5.03 -8.57
N PHE A 43 16.15 3.81 -9.04
CA PHE A 43 15.34 2.83 -8.31
C PHE A 43 15.96 2.46 -6.97
N THR A 44 17.28 2.18 -6.92
CA THR A 44 17.97 1.87 -5.66
C THR A 44 17.85 3.01 -4.65
N GLN A 45 18.02 4.27 -5.08
CA GLN A 45 17.89 5.44 -4.20
C GLN A 45 16.47 5.59 -3.63
N VAL A 46 15.45 5.34 -4.45
CA VAL A 46 14.05 5.35 -4.01
C VAL A 46 13.78 4.25 -3.01
N THR A 47 14.20 3.01 -3.30
CA THR A 47 14.05 1.88 -2.38
C THR A 47 14.70 2.18 -1.03
N SER A 48 15.93 2.71 -1.01
CA SER A 48 16.58 3.13 0.23
C SER A 48 15.84 4.25 0.96
N SER A 49 15.23 5.19 0.22
CA SER A 49 14.43 6.27 0.82
C SER A 49 13.13 5.76 1.43
N LEU A 50 12.46 4.80 0.78
CA LEU A 50 11.27 4.13 1.31
C LEU A 50 11.58 3.36 2.60
N GLN A 51 12.67 2.58 2.57
CA GLN A 51 13.16 1.85 3.76
C GLN A 51 13.53 2.81 4.90
N SER A 52 14.23 3.89 4.59
CA SER A 52 14.57 4.92 5.58
C SER A 52 13.31 5.52 6.20
N LEU A 53 12.32 5.87 5.37
CA LEU A 53 11.05 6.41 5.84
C LEU A 53 10.33 5.45 6.82
N ILE A 54 10.33 4.15 6.54
CA ILE A 54 9.76 3.12 7.44
C ILE A 54 10.44 3.16 8.81
N VAL A 55 11.77 3.09 8.83
CA VAL A 55 12.57 3.10 10.07
C VAL A 55 12.30 4.38 10.86
N GLN A 56 12.18 5.51 10.19
CA GLN A 56 11.90 6.79 10.86
C GLN A 56 10.51 6.84 11.49
N ILE A 57 9.49 6.30 10.81
CA ILE A 57 8.12 6.24 11.34
C ILE A 57 8.06 5.32 12.55
N GLN A 58 8.66 4.13 12.47
CA GLN A 58 8.66 3.14 13.55
C GLN A 58 9.39 3.66 14.81
N ASN A 59 10.55 4.29 14.66
CA ASN A 59 11.36 4.71 15.80
C ASN A 59 10.82 5.95 16.52
N ASN A 60 10.10 6.83 15.80
CA ASN A 60 9.73 8.14 16.31
C ASN A 60 8.22 8.40 16.34
N ASN A 61 7.41 7.41 15.94
CA ASN A 61 5.95 7.53 15.81
C ASN A 61 5.53 8.79 15.01
N THR A 62 6.24 9.08 13.92
CA THR A 62 6.11 10.32 13.13
C THR A 62 5.04 10.25 12.04
N SER A 63 4.12 9.28 12.09
CA SER A 63 3.03 9.09 11.12
C SER A 63 2.27 10.40 10.85
N LYS A 64 1.94 11.16 11.90
CA LYS A 64 1.29 12.49 11.81
C LYS A 64 2.09 13.51 11.02
N SER A 65 3.41 13.55 11.20
CA SER A 65 4.29 14.47 10.46
C SER A 65 4.38 14.06 8.99
N VAL A 66 4.39 12.75 8.72
CA VAL A 66 4.47 12.20 7.36
C VAL A 66 3.24 12.58 6.53
N ILE A 67 2.03 12.50 7.08
CA ILE A 67 0.80 12.89 6.36
C ILE A 67 0.70 14.40 6.09
N GLN A 68 1.45 15.22 6.83
CA GLN A 68 1.51 16.67 6.60
C GLN A 68 2.42 17.04 5.43
N ILE A 69 3.26 16.12 4.95
CA ILE A 69 4.12 16.37 3.80
C ILE A 69 3.27 16.33 2.54
N PRO A 70 3.14 17.45 1.80
CA PRO A 70 2.27 17.52 0.64
C PRO A 70 2.64 16.46 -0.41
N LYS A 71 1.63 15.85 -1.02
CA LYS A 71 1.74 14.82 -2.07
C LYS A 71 2.41 13.49 -1.68
N LEU A 72 2.93 13.34 -0.46
CA LEU A 72 3.69 12.14 -0.12
C LEU A 72 2.82 10.87 -0.19
N LEU A 73 1.63 10.89 0.40
CA LEU A 73 0.70 9.76 0.34
C LEU A 73 0.27 9.44 -1.08
N GLN A 74 -0.07 10.46 -1.88
CA GLN A 74 -0.39 10.30 -3.29
C GLN A 74 0.77 9.65 -4.06
N SER A 75 2.01 10.08 -3.79
CA SER A 75 3.21 9.53 -4.42
C SER A 75 3.42 8.07 -4.03
N LEU A 76 3.27 7.74 -2.74
CA LEU A 76 3.36 6.36 -2.26
C LEU A 76 2.28 5.47 -2.89
N SER A 77 1.03 5.95 -2.99
CA SER A 77 -0.06 5.23 -3.64
C SER A 77 0.24 4.97 -5.12
N ALA A 78 0.71 5.98 -5.85
CA ALA A 78 1.10 5.85 -7.26
C ALA A 78 2.26 4.87 -7.46
N LEU A 79 3.24 4.86 -6.55
CA LEU A 79 4.36 3.92 -6.61
C LEU A 79 3.95 2.50 -6.22
N ALA A 80 3.00 2.33 -5.31
CA ALA A 80 2.49 1.04 -4.87
C ALA A 80 1.69 0.29 -5.95
N THR A 81 1.12 1.00 -6.92
CA THR A 81 0.39 0.44 -8.07
C THR A 81 1.14 0.60 -9.39
N PHE A 82 2.43 0.98 -9.33
CA PHE A 82 3.23 1.33 -10.51
C PHE A 82 3.39 0.18 -11.50
N ARG A 83 2.91 0.39 -12.74
CA ARG A 83 3.15 -0.45 -13.94
C ARG A 83 2.96 -1.94 -13.68
N ILE A 84 1.79 -2.31 -13.17
CA ILE A 84 1.42 -3.72 -12.93
C ILE A 84 1.35 -4.51 -14.26
N ASP A 85 1.10 -3.86 -15.41
CA ASP A 85 0.84 -4.55 -16.69
C ASP A 85 1.96 -4.52 -17.75
N THR A 86 3.17 -4.05 -17.44
CA THR A 86 4.25 -3.96 -18.44
C THR A 86 5.34 -5.00 -18.20
N HIS A 87 5.27 -6.16 -18.86
CA HIS A 87 6.36 -7.13 -18.92
C HIS A 87 7.56 -6.53 -19.68
N LEU A 88 8.59 -6.12 -18.95
CA LEU A 88 9.83 -5.60 -19.49
C LEU A 88 11.01 -6.48 -19.00
N LYS A 89 12.25 -6.06 -19.24
CA LYS A 89 13.45 -6.85 -18.91
C LYS A 89 13.48 -7.23 -17.41
N GLN A 90 13.83 -8.50 -17.12
CA GLN A 90 13.81 -9.11 -15.78
C GLN A 90 14.37 -8.23 -14.64
N GLU A 91 15.51 -7.56 -14.83
CA GLU A 91 16.16 -6.79 -13.75
C GLU A 91 15.42 -5.50 -13.38
N ILE A 92 14.86 -4.79 -14.37
CA ILE A 92 14.06 -3.59 -14.14
C ILE A 92 12.72 -3.98 -13.49
N ASP A 93 12.16 -5.11 -13.88
CA ASP A 93 10.91 -5.59 -13.29
C ASP A 93 11.08 -5.99 -11.82
N LEU A 94 12.23 -6.56 -11.43
CA LEU A 94 12.56 -6.79 -10.01
C LEU A 94 12.63 -5.49 -9.20
N GLN A 95 13.30 -4.45 -9.71
CA GLN A 95 13.37 -3.16 -9.01
C GLN A 95 12.00 -2.48 -8.87
N ARG A 96 11.12 -2.65 -9.86
CA ARG A 96 9.74 -2.16 -9.78
C ARG A 96 8.92 -2.92 -8.74
N ILE A 97 9.11 -4.24 -8.65
CA ILE A 97 8.52 -5.06 -7.59
C ILE A 97 8.96 -4.55 -6.23
N GLU A 98 10.26 -4.28 -6.04
CA GLU A 98 10.77 -3.72 -4.78
C GLU A 98 10.16 -2.35 -4.46
N VAL A 99 10.11 -1.42 -5.42
CA VAL A 99 9.50 -0.10 -5.19
C VAL A 99 8.03 -0.24 -4.81
N ARG A 100 7.26 -1.10 -5.49
CA ARG A 100 5.86 -1.37 -5.12
C ARG A 100 5.75 -1.95 -3.72
N HIS A 101 6.56 -2.96 -3.42
CA HIS A 101 6.59 -3.61 -2.12
C HIS A 101 6.85 -2.59 -1.01
N TRP A 102 7.96 -1.85 -1.10
CA TRP A 102 8.34 -0.89 -0.07
C TRP A 102 7.37 0.30 0.02
N SER A 103 6.75 0.72 -1.07
CA SER A 103 5.71 1.76 -1.02
C SER A 103 4.47 1.29 -0.27
N ARG A 104 4.02 0.04 -0.50
CA ARG A 104 2.94 -0.59 0.27
C ARG A 104 3.32 -0.77 1.75
N GLN A 105 4.58 -1.12 2.03
CA GLN A 105 5.09 -1.16 3.41
C GLN A 105 5.03 0.21 4.08
N CYS A 106 5.48 1.29 3.41
CA CYS A 106 5.37 2.64 3.95
C CYS A 106 3.92 2.99 4.29
N LEU A 107 2.99 2.75 3.36
CA LEU A 107 1.57 3.04 3.57
C LEU A 107 0.97 2.24 4.73
N TYR A 108 1.31 0.95 4.84
CA TYR A 108 0.93 0.13 5.98
C TYR A 108 1.49 0.66 7.30
N ILE A 109 2.78 1.00 7.36
CA ILE A 109 3.38 1.54 8.58
C ILE A 109 2.77 2.90 8.96
N ILE A 110 2.44 3.75 7.99
CA ILE A 110 1.70 5.00 8.24
C ILE A 110 0.33 4.71 8.84
N GLN A 111 -0.41 3.76 8.26
CA GLN A 111 -1.72 3.32 8.73
C GLN A 111 -1.65 2.74 10.15
N TYR A 112 -0.71 1.83 10.38
CA TYR A 112 -0.56 1.11 11.63
C TYR A 112 -0.14 2.02 12.80
N TYR A 113 0.74 3.00 12.56
CA TYR A 113 1.09 4.03 13.55
C TYR A 113 0.19 5.27 13.46
N GLY A 114 -0.88 5.23 12.69
CA GLY A 114 -1.77 6.34 12.44
C GLY A 114 -2.92 6.42 13.43
N ASP A 115 -3.25 7.63 13.88
CA ASP A 115 -4.50 7.89 14.60
C ASP A 115 -5.66 8.15 13.63
N GLU A 116 -6.83 8.53 14.16
CA GLU A 116 -8.04 8.86 13.39
C GLU A 116 -7.77 9.79 12.19
N GLN A 117 -6.92 10.81 12.37
CA GLN A 117 -6.61 11.76 11.30
C GLN A 117 -5.86 11.07 10.16
N VAL A 118 -4.90 10.21 10.49
CA VAL A 118 -4.13 9.45 9.50
C VAL A 118 -5.02 8.45 8.77
N GLN A 119 -5.91 7.73 9.48
CA GLN A 119 -6.87 6.81 8.86
C GLN A 119 -7.76 7.54 7.84
N SER A 120 -8.32 8.68 8.24
CA SER A 120 -9.17 9.52 7.38
C SER A 120 -8.45 9.99 6.12
N GLU A 121 -7.18 10.40 6.27
CA GLU A 121 -6.37 10.83 5.14
C GLU A 121 -6.08 9.67 4.18
N LEU A 122 -5.73 8.50 4.70
CA LEU A 122 -5.47 7.32 3.87
C LEU A 122 -6.69 6.91 3.05
N VAL A 123 -7.87 6.87 3.67
CA VAL A 123 -9.14 6.59 2.98
C VAL A 123 -9.38 7.61 1.86
N ARG A 124 -9.17 8.91 2.14
CA ARG A 124 -9.32 9.97 1.14
C ARG A 124 -8.36 9.81 -0.04
N GLN A 125 -7.17 9.24 0.18
CA GLN A 125 -6.15 9.01 -0.84
C GLN A 125 -6.28 7.65 -1.54
N GLY A 126 -7.36 6.90 -1.32
CA GLY A 126 -7.60 5.62 -1.99
C GLY A 126 -6.78 4.47 -1.43
N TYR A 127 -6.49 4.45 -0.13
CA TYR A 127 -5.72 3.36 0.49
C TYR A 127 -6.35 1.98 0.26
N GLY A 128 -7.69 1.87 0.22
CA GLY A 128 -8.40 0.63 -0.09
C GLY A 128 -8.02 0.07 -1.47
N ILE A 129 -7.93 0.95 -2.47
CA ILE A 129 -7.46 0.61 -3.83
C ILE A 129 -6.02 0.08 -3.78
N VAL A 130 -5.12 0.77 -3.08
CA VAL A 130 -3.71 0.38 -3.06
C VAL A 130 -3.49 -0.98 -2.39
N MET A 131 -4.20 -1.23 -1.30
CA MET A 131 -4.13 -2.53 -0.61
C MET A 131 -4.82 -3.63 -1.41
N SER A 132 -5.88 -3.34 -2.18
CA SER A 132 -6.53 -4.36 -2.99
C SER A 132 -5.60 -4.96 -4.06
N PHE A 133 -4.82 -4.11 -4.73
CA PHE A 133 -3.78 -4.54 -5.68
C PHE A 133 -2.67 -5.43 -5.10
N SER A 134 -2.57 -5.57 -3.78
CA SER A 134 -1.54 -6.41 -3.17
C SER A 134 -1.89 -7.91 -3.16
N TYR A 135 -3.18 -8.25 -3.26
CA TYR A 135 -3.66 -9.63 -3.31
C TYR A 135 -4.31 -10.02 -4.65
N CYS A 136 -4.43 -9.10 -5.62
CA CYS A 136 -4.87 -9.43 -6.98
C CYS A 136 -3.80 -10.24 -7.74
N THR A 137 -4.23 -11.29 -8.46
CA THR A 137 -3.34 -12.29 -9.08
C THR A 137 -3.17 -12.15 -10.58
N ALA A 138 -3.02 -10.93 -11.08
CA ALA A 138 -2.73 -10.68 -12.50
C ALA A 138 -1.29 -11.13 -12.90
N GLY A 139 -1.02 -12.45 -12.97
CA GLY A 139 0.02 -12.99 -13.84
C GLY A 139 1.16 -13.85 -13.25
N GLY A 140 1.05 -14.47 -12.07
CA GLY A 140 2.16 -15.32 -11.55
C GLY A 140 1.75 -16.38 -10.52
N VAL A 141 2.64 -17.34 -10.27
CA VAL A 141 2.52 -18.41 -9.26
C VAL A 141 3.89 -18.60 -8.57
N GLY A 142 3.94 -18.67 -7.23
CA GLY A 142 5.16 -18.97 -6.47
C GLY A 142 5.12 -18.51 -5.00
N GLU A 143 6.01 -19.04 -4.16
CA GLU A 143 6.03 -18.80 -2.70
C GLU A 143 6.22 -17.31 -2.31
N GLU A 144 7.08 -16.57 -3.01
CA GLU A 144 7.27 -15.13 -2.75
C GLU A 144 6.03 -14.31 -3.10
N GLN A 145 5.23 -14.80 -4.05
CA GLN A 145 3.96 -14.18 -4.41
C GLN A 145 2.87 -14.55 -3.42
N ASP A 146 2.86 -15.79 -2.92
CA ASP A 146 1.95 -16.27 -1.88
C ASP A 146 2.10 -15.47 -0.59
N LEU A 147 3.33 -15.22 -0.13
CA LEU A 147 3.60 -14.35 1.02
C LEU A 147 3.14 -12.91 0.77
N GLY A 148 3.31 -12.41 -0.46
CA GLY A 148 2.81 -11.09 -0.86
C GLY A 148 1.29 -10.98 -0.77
N ILE A 149 0.58 -12.00 -1.25
CA ILE A 149 -0.88 -12.12 -1.21
C ILE A 149 -1.36 -12.21 0.25
N GLN A 150 -0.76 -13.11 1.04
CA GLN A 150 -1.07 -13.30 2.46
C GLN A 150 -0.93 -11.97 3.23
N ASN A 151 0.20 -11.27 3.05
CA ASN A 151 0.41 -9.96 3.66
C ASN A 151 -0.62 -8.92 3.19
N GLY A 152 -1.01 -8.95 1.92
CA GLY A 152 -2.04 -8.06 1.38
C GLY A 152 -3.41 -8.27 2.02
N LEU A 153 -3.84 -9.53 2.11
CA LEU A 153 -5.08 -9.93 2.74
C LEU A 153 -5.09 -9.59 4.23
N TYR A 154 -4.00 -9.89 4.95
CA TYR A 154 -3.86 -9.51 6.35
C TYR A 154 -4.07 -8.00 6.56
N ARG A 155 -3.41 -7.16 5.76
CA ARG A 155 -3.46 -5.70 5.91
C ARG A 155 -4.84 -5.13 5.63
N ILE A 156 -5.50 -5.60 4.57
CA ILE A 156 -6.83 -5.08 4.25
C ILE A 156 -7.86 -5.52 5.30
N SER A 157 -7.76 -6.76 5.77
CA SER A 157 -8.62 -7.27 6.83
C SER A 157 -8.46 -6.47 8.12
N ASP A 158 -7.21 -6.23 8.53
CA ASP A 158 -6.90 -5.48 9.74
C ASP A 158 -7.39 -4.04 9.63
N PHE A 159 -7.08 -3.37 8.52
CA PHE A 159 -7.54 -2.00 8.24
C PHE A 159 -9.06 -1.87 8.30
N LEU A 160 -9.83 -2.74 7.62
CA LEU A 160 -11.29 -2.69 7.64
C LEU A 160 -11.86 -2.96 9.03
N ARG A 161 -11.29 -3.92 9.76
CA ARG A 161 -11.67 -4.22 11.15
C ARG A 161 -11.45 -3.00 12.06
N GLU A 162 -10.31 -2.35 11.95
CA GLU A 162 -10.00 -1.16 12.76
C GLU A 162 -10.92 0.02 12.43
N LEU A 163 -11.32 0.21 11.16
CA LEU A 163 -12.35 1.20 10.83
C LEU A 163 -13.70 0.88 11.48
N HIS A 164 -14.05 -0.40 11.62
CA HIS A 164 -15.29 -0.87 12.23
C HIS A 164 -15.30 -0.81 13.75
N GLU A 165 -14.24 -1.27 14.39
CA GLU A 165 -14.17 -1.53 15.82
C GLU A 165 -13.37 -0.45 16.56
N GLY A 166 -12.67 0.41 15.84
CA GLY A 166 -11.64 1.29 16.39
C GLY A 166 -10.36 0.52 16.69
N ARG A 167 -9.45 1.19 17.39
CA ARG A 167 -8.22 0.59 17.91
C ARG A 167 -8.09 0.96 19.38
N ASP A 168 -8.01 -0.06 20.24
CA ASP A 168 -7.76 0.07 21.68
C ASP A 168 -6.54 -0.77 22.06
N ASP A 169 -5.35 -0.27 21.69
CA ASP A 169 -4.06 -0.93 21.91
C ASP A 169 -3.12 0.00 22.72
N ASP A 170 -2.34 -0.58 23.64
CA ASP A 170 -1.39 0.16 24.48
C ASP A 170 -0.13 0.62 23.73
N TRP A 171 0.17 0.01 22.57
CA TRP A 171 1.41 0.20 21.80
C TRP A 171 1.26 1.16 20.62
N TYR A 172 0.04 1.39 20.15
CA TYR A 172 -0.25 2.21 18.97
C TYR A 172 -1.28 3.29 19.28
N PRO A 173 -1.39 4.35 18.45
CA PRO A 173 -2.42 5.37 18.67
C PRO A 173 -3.81 4.75 18.64
N SER A 174 -4.53 4.87 19.75
CA SER A 174 -5.92 4.45 19.85
C SER A 174 -6.84 5.44 19.15
N PHE A 175 -7.95 4.93 18.60
CA PHE A 175 -9.01 5.73 18.01
C PHE A 175 -10.35 5.00 18.12
N GLN A 176 -11.43 5.77 18.18
CA GLN A 176 -12.79 5.21 18.18
C GLN A 176 -13.16 4.67 16.79
N PRO A 177 -14.16 3.76 16.69
CA PRO A 177 -14.72 3.34 15.41
C PRO A 177 -14.93 4.51 14.43
N LEU A 178 -14.58 4.29 13.15
CA LEU A 178 -14.71 5.26 12.07
C LEU A 178 -15.74 4.79 11.02
N PRO A 179 -17.03 4.61 11.41
CA PRO A 179 -18.03 3.95 10.59
C PRO A 179 -18.35 4.68 9.27
N LEU A 180 -18.06 5.99 9.19
CA LEU A 180 -18.26 6.78 7.96
C LEU A 180 -17.19 6.50 6.89
N LEU A 181 -16.02 5.99 7.29
CA LEU A 181 -14.93 5.67 6.37
C LEU A 181 -15.06 4.27 5.78
N VAL A 182 -15.68 3.35 6.52
CA VAL A 182 -15.95 1.98 6.07
C VAL A 182 -16.58 1.94 4.67
N PRO A 183 -17.76 2.55 4.41
CA PRO A 183 -18.42 2.43 3.11
C PRO A 183 -17.56 2.99 1.97
N VAL A 184 -16.78 4.04 2.24
CA VAL A 184 -15.86 4.63 1.25
C VAL A 184 -14.73 3.65 0.90
N SER A 185 -14.17 2.96 1.90
CA SER A 185 -13.14 1.94 1.66
C SER A 185 -13.69 0.70 0.97
N LEU A 186 -14.92 0.29 1.26
CA LEU A 186 -15.57 -0.83 0.58
C LEU A 186 -15.87 -0.50 -0.88
N GLU A 187 -16.41 0.69 -1.17
CA GLU A 187 -16.65 1.18 -2.53
C GLU A 187 -15.34 1.21 -3.34
N GLN A 188 -14.25 1.69 -2.75
CA GLN A 188 -12.91 1.64 -3.37
C GLN A 188 -12.43 0.24 -3.75
N ILE A 189 -12.74 -0.78 -2.94
CA ILE A 189 -12.34 -2.17 -3.20
C ILE A 189 -13.25 -2.77 -4.29
N GLU A 190 -14.55 -2.49 -4.23
CA GLU A 190 -15.54 -2.97 -5.18
C GLU A 190 -15.34 -2.38 -6.58
N ASP A 191 -15.10 -1.07 -6.69
CA ASP A 191 -14.90 -0.37 -7.97
C ASP A 191 -13.70 -0.90 -8.77
N GLU A 192 -12.70 -1.46 -8.09
CA GLU A 192 -11.50 -2.05 -8.69
C GLU A 192 -11.65 -3.56 -9.00
N GLY A 193 -12.84 -4.15 -8.76
CA GLY A 193 -13.09 -5.57 -8.99
C GLY A 193 -12.29 -6.50 -8.07
N ALA A 194 -11.87 -5.99 -6.91
CA ALA A 194 -11.03 -6.76 -6.00
C ALA A 194 -11.81 -7.80 -5.19
N ASN A 195 -13.14 -7.72 -5.17
CA ASN A 195 -13.99 -8.73 -4.53
C ASN A 195 -13.89 -10.08 -5.24
N GLU A 196 -13.80 -10.08 -6.58
CA GLU A 196 -13.60 -11.28 -7.39
C GLU A 196 -12.23 -11.90 -7.15
N GLU A 197 -11.19 -11.07 -7.02
CA GLU A 197 -9.83 -11.51 -6.70
C GLU A 197 -9.76 -12.09 -5.28
N LEU A 198 -10.45 -11.46 -4.31
CA LEU A 198 -10.58 -11.97 -2.95
C LEU A 198 -11.26 -13.35 -2.93
N ASP A 199 -12.34 -13.53 -3.70
CA ASP A 199 -13.02 -14.81 -3.83
C ASP A 199 -12.14 -15.89 -4.50
N ALA A 200 -11.27 -15.50 -5.43
CA ALA A 200 -10.27 -16.40 -6.00
C ALA A 200 -9.27 -16.89 -4.93
N GLN A 201 -8.83 -16.02 -4.01
CA GLN A 201 -7.90 -16.38 -2.93
C GLN A 201 -8.48 -17.38 -1.92
N LEU A 202 -9.80 -17.51 -1.80
CA LEU A 202 -10.43 -18.52 -0.92
C LEU A 202 -10.09 -19.97 -1.31
N ASN A 203 -9.62 -20.19 -2.54
CA ASN A 203 -9.19 -21.49 -3.03
C ASN A 203 -7.67 -21.62 -3.17
N ASN A 204 -6.91 -20.57 -2.84
CA ASN A 204 -5.46 -20.53 -2.96
C ASN A 204 -4.80 -21.25 -1.77
N LYS A 205 -4.25 -22.44 -2.01
CA LYS A 205 -3.57 -23.27 -0.98
C LYS A 205 -2.10 -22.89 -0.77
N GLY A 206 -1.64 -21.78 -1.35
CA GLY A 206 -0.31 -21.23 -1.09
C GLY A 206 -0.11 -20.92 0.39
N ASP A 207 1.16 -20.85 0.80
CA ASP A 207 1.59 -20.52 2.16
C ASP A 207 0.91 -21.34 3.28
N ASP A 208 0.93 -22.68 3.13
CA ASP A 208 0.38 -23.65 4.11
C ASP A 208 -1.10 -23.42 4.53
N GLY A 209 -1.87 -22.71 3.70
CA GLY A 209 -3.28 -22.42 3.96
C GLY A 209 -3.56 -21.08 4.66
N ASP A 210 -2.53 -20.30 4.98
CA ASP A 210 -2.71 -18.98 5.59
C ASP A 210 -3.41 -17.99 4.67
N ILE A 211 -3.21 -18.11 3.35
CA ILE A 211 -3.93 -17.28 2.36
C ILE A 211 -5.45 -17.50 2.47
N ILE A 212 -5.90 -18.75 2.62
CA ILE A 212 -7.32 -19.07 2.79
C ILE A 212 -7.84 -18.44 4.09
N TYR A 213 -7.06 -18.54 5.18
CA TYR A 213 -7.43 -17.94 6.45
C TYR A 213 -7.64 -16.42 6.31
N TRP A 214 -6.64 -15.69 5.79
CA TRP A 214 -6.73 -14.24 5.66
C TRP A 214 -7.73 -13.78 4.60
N ALA A 215 -8.00 -14.58 3.57
CA ALA A 215 -9.07 -14.31 2.62
C ALA A 215 -10.45 -14.41 3.29
N ASN A 216 -10.66 -15.39 4.18
CA ASN A 216 -11.89 -15.49 4.97
C ASN A 216 -12.04 -14.30 5.92
N GLU A 217 -10.97 -13.90 6.62
CA GLU A 217 -11.00 -12.73 7.52
C GLU A 217 -11.28 -11.44 6.74
N SER A 218 -10.63 -11.22 5.60
CA SER A 218 -10.87 -10.06 4.73
C SER A 218 -12.32 -10.02 4.23
N LYS A 219 -12.87 -11.18 3.85
CA LYS A 219 -14.27 -11.31 3.43
C LYS A 219 -15.23 -11.05 4.59
N ALA A 220 -14.93 -11.55 5.78
CA ALA A 220 -15.71 -11.24 6.98
C ALA A 220 -15.66 -9.75 7.31
N ALA A 221 -14.50 -9.10 7.25
CA ALA A 221 -14.34 -7.67 7.50
C ALA A 221 -15.13 -6.81 6.49
N THR A 222 -15.16 -7.24 5.22
CA THR A 222 -15.98 -6.62 4.16
C THR A 222 -17.49 -6.77 4.44
N LEU A 223 -17.91 -7.94 4.97
CA LEU A 223 -19.32 -8.26 5.24
C LEU A 223 -19.83 -7.79 6.60
N ASN A 224 -18.95 -7.56 7.59
CA ASN A 224 -19.31 -7.14 8.94
C ASN A 224 -20.02 -5.77 8.98
N HIS A 225 -19.98 -5.01 7.89
CA HIS A 225 -20.84 -3.84 7.66
C HIS A 225 -22.35 -4.16 7.75
N PHE A 226 -22.79 -5.33 7.30
CA PHE A 226 -24.22 -5.66 7.24
C PHE A 226 -24.83 -6.08 8.58
N ILE A 227 -24.01 -6.37 9.61
CA ILE A 227 -24.49 -6.86 10.90
C ILE A 227 -24.81 -5.71 11.87
N HIS A 228 -24.11 -4.57 11.73
CA HIS A 228 -24.23 -3.43 12.65
C HIS A 228 -25.12 -2.27 12.14
N ILE A 229 -25.77 -2.42 10.98
CA ILE A 229 -26.79 -1.48 10.46
C ILE A 229 -28.21 -2.04 10.68
N ASN A 230 -28.56 -2.33 11.94
CA ASN A 230 -29.95 -2.63 12.34
C ASN A 230 -30.35 -1.79 13.55
#